data_AF-A0A7Z9LHR6-F1
#
_entry.id   AF-A0A7Z9LHR6-F1
#
_cell.length_a   1.000
_cell.length_b   1.000
_cell.length_c   1.000
_cell.angle_alpha   90.00
_cell.angle_beta   90.00
_cell.angle_gamma   90.00
#
_symmetry.space_group_name_H-M   'P 1'
#
loop_
_entity.id
_entity.type
_entity.pdbx_description
1 polymer ?
#
loop_
_entity_poly.entity_id
_entity_poly.type
_entity_poly.pdbx_seq_one_letter_code
_entity_poly.pdbx_strand_id
1 'polypeptide(L)'
;MMLRQFYERVILSFPKTILLLMLVCIAALGYQARYLEIDASAETLLLEDDKDLAFTRKVNERYGSSDFLVLTYSPHADLLADATLDSLRKLSAELLELERVESVMSILNVPLLESPPKPI
;
A
#
# COMPACT_ATOMS: atom_id res chain seq x y z
N MET A 1 -25.35 -37.12 -28.22
CA MET A 1 -24.55 -38.24 -28.80
C MET A 1 -23.09 -37.84 -29.07
N MET A 2 -22.85 -36.70 -29.75
CA MET A 2 -21.48 -36.24 -30.09
C MET A 2 -20.57 -35.98 -28.89
N LEU A 3 -21.08 -35.39 -27.81
CA LEU A 3 -20.28 -35.09 -26.60
C LEU A 3 -19.73 -36.36 -25.92
N ARG A 4 -20.54 -37.43 -25.90
CA ARG A 4 -20.16 -38.74 -25.34
C ARG A 4 -19.07 -39.41 -26.16
N GLN A 5 -19.21 -39.36 -27.49
CA GLN A 5 -18.22 -39.91 -28.41
C GLN A 5 -16.89 -39.16 -28.33
N PHE A 6 -16.91 -37.84 -28.16
CA PHE A 6 -15.70 -37.04 -27.93
C PHE A 6 -15.01 -37.41 -26.61
N TYR A 7 -15.77 -37.52 -25.53
CA TYR A 7 -15.24 -37.91 -24.22
C TYR A 7 -14.60 -39.31 -24.25
N GLU A 8 -15.28 -40.30 -24.84
CA GLU A 8 -14.77 -41.67 -24.93
C GLU A 8 -13.53 -41.77 -25.85
N ARG A 9 -13.54 -41.08 -26.99
CA ARG A 9 -12.51 -41.24 -28.03
C ARG A 9 -11.28 -40.35 -27.81
N VAL A 10 -11.41 -39.25 -27.09
CA VAL A 10 -10.31 -38.29 -26.85
C VAL A 10 -9.85 -38.36 -25.40
N ILE A 11 -10.79 -38.26 -24.45
CA ILE A 11 -10.45 -38.13 -23.02
C ILE A 11 -10.11 -39.49 -22.39
N LEU A 12 -10.97 -40.49 -22.57
CA LEU A 12 -10.74 -41.84 -22.02
C LEU A 12 -9.68 -42.63 -22.79
N SER A 13 -9.44 -42.30 -24.06
CA SER A 13 -8.45 -42.99 -24.89
C SER A 13 -7.01 -42.53 -24.61
N PHE A 14 -6.81 -41.28 -24.15
CA PHE A 14 -5.47 -40.74 -23.86
C PHE A 14 -5.36 -40.04 -22.49
N PRO A 15 -5.74 -40.70 -21.39
CA PRO A 15 -5.91 -40.06 -20.09
C PRO A 15 -4.60 -39.42 -19.57
N LYS A 16 -3.46 -40.09 -19.73
CA LYS A 16 -2.16 -39.57 -19.28
C LYS A 16 -1.76 -38.26 -19.98
N THR A 17 -2.03 -38.15 -21.28
CA THR A 17 -1.69 -36.95 -22.06
C THR A 17 -2.57 -35.77 -21.68
N ILE A 18 -3.87 -36.01 -21.45
CA ILE A 18 -4.79 -34.97 -20.99
C ILE A 18 -4.42 -34.52 -19.57
N LEU A 19 -4.06 -35.45 -18.70
CA LEU A 19 -3.64 -35.13 -17.34
C LEU A 19 -2.35 -34.31 -17.33
N LEU A 20 -1.38 -34.64 -18.19
CA LEU A 20 -0.17 -33.84 -18.40
C LEU A 20 -0.52 -32.43 -18.91
N LEU A 21 -1.37 -32.33 -19.94
CA LEU A 21 -1.78 -31.04 -20.50
C LEU A 21 -2.49 -30.16 -19.47
N MET A 22 -3.41 -30.74 -18.70
CA MET A 22 -4.10 -30.05 -17.60
C MET A 22 -3.11 -29.61 -16.52
N LEU A 23 -2.14 -30.45 -16.17
CA LEU A 23 -1.09 -30.10 -15.21
C LEU A 23 -0.24 -28.92 -15.71
N VAL A 24 0.12 -28.92 -16.99
CA VAL A 24 0.83 -27.79 -17.63
C VAL A 24 -0.02 -26.52 -17.60
N CYS A 25 -1.32 -26.61 -17.92
CA CYS A 25 -2.23 -25.46 -17.84
C CYS A 25 -2.36 -24.92 -16.41
N ILE A 26 -2.52 -25.80 -15.42
CA ILE A 26 -2.60 -25.41 -14.00
C ILE A 26 -1.27 -24.77 -13.55
N ALA A 27 -0.13 -25.34 -13.94
CA ALA A 27 1.17 -24.78 -13.61
C ALA A 27 1.36 -23.40 -14.26
N ALA A 28 0.91 -23.20 -15.49
CA ALA A 28 0.97 -21.90 -16.18
C ALA A 28 0.07 -20.86 -15.52
N LEU A 29 -1.19 -21.19 -15.22
CA LEU A 29 -2.11 -20.30 -14.51
C LEU A 29 -1.66 -20.01 -13.08
N GLY A 30 -1.15 -21.04 -12.39
CA GLY A 30 -0.57 -20.92 -11.06
C GLY A 30 0.70 -20.06 -11.05
N TYR A 31 1.52 -20.14 -12.09
CA TYR A 31 2.65 -19.23 -12.27
C TYR A 31 2.17 -17.79 -12.44
N GLN A 32 1.08 -17.55 -13.18
CA GLN A 32 0.52 -16.21 -13.35
C GLN A 32 -0.08 -15.64 -12.06
N ALA A 33 -0.52 -16.48 -11.12
CA ALA A 33 -1.04 -16.05 -9.83
C ALA A 33 -0.03 -15.24 -8.99
N ARG A 34 1.27 -15.32 -9.28
CA ARG A 34 2.31 -14.48 -8.65
C ARG A 34 2.17 -12.98 -8.94
N TYR A 35 1.42 -12.62 -9.98
CA TYR A 35 1.18 -11.24 -10.40
C TYR A 35 -0.18 -10.72 -9.91
N LEU A 36 -0.89 -11.50 -9.08
CA LEU A 36 -2.13 -11.05 -8.45
C LEU A 36 -1.78 -10.04 -7.35
N GLU A 37 -2.06 -8.77 -7.63
CA GLU A 37 -1.96 -7.69 -6.64
C GLU A 37 -3.23 -7.66 -5.79
N ILE A 38 -3.07 -7.71 -4.46
CA ILE A 38 -4.19 -7.57 -3.52
C ILE A 38 -4.09 -6.19 -2.90
N ASP A 39 -4.87 -5.25 -3.42
CA ASP A 39 -5.01 -3.92 -2.83
C ASP A 39 -6.15 -3.94 -1.79
N ALA A 40 -5.76 -3.90 -0.52
CA ALA A 40 -6.66 -3.88 0.63
C ALA A 40 -6.87 -2.46 1.19
N SER A 41 -6.66 -1.43 0.37
CA SER A 41 -6.97 -0.06 0.75
C SER A 41 -8.47 0.14 0.96
N ALA A 42 -8.83 1.14 1.75
CA ALA A 42 -10.24 1.48 1.96
C ALA A 42 -10.95 1.91 0.67
N GLU A 43 -10.21 2.41 -0.33
CA GLU A 43 -10.76 2.82 -1.62
C GLU A 43 -11.26 1.64 -2.45
N THR A 44 -10.58 0.48 -2.42
CA THR A 44 -10.98 -0.71 -3.20
C THR A 44 -12.21 -1.41 -2.62
N LEU A 45 -12.59 -1.08 -1.39
CA LEU A 45 -13.83 -1.54 -0.77
C LEU A 45 -15.06 -0.72 -1.21
N LEU A 46 -14.84 0.45 -1.83
CA LEU A 46 -15.92 1.29 -2.36
C LEU A 46 -16.32 0.85 -3.76
N LEU A 47 -17.50 1.30 -4.20
CA LEU A 47 -17.95 1.06 -5.57
C LEU A 47 -17.04 1.80 -6.55
N GLU A 48 -16.71 1.15 -7.66
CA GLU A 48 -15.84 1.71 -8.70
C GLU A 48 -16.43 3.01 -9.30
N ASP A 49 -17.75 3.07 -9.45
CA ASP A 49 -18.50 4.22 -9.99
C ASP A 49 -18.96 5.22 -8.91
N ASP A 50 -18.33 5.23 -7.73
CA ASP A 50 -18.65 6.18 -6.66
C ASP A 50 -18.22 7.62 -7.02
N LYS A 51 -19.16 8.57 -6.93
CA LYS A 51 -18.95 9.97 -7.31
C LYS A 51 -18.05 10.72 -6.32
N ASP A 52 -18.13 10.38 -5.05
CA ASP A 52 -17.35 11.00 -3.99
C ASP A 52 -15.90 10.50 -4.04
N LEU A 53 -15.69 9.22 -4.36
CA LEU A 53 -14.38 8.66 -4.66
C LEU A 53 -13.74 9.35 -5.87
N ALA A 54 -14.50 9.53 -6.95
CA ALA A 54 -14.02 10.24 -8.14
C ALA A 54 -13.65 11.71 -7.85
N PHE A 55 -14.42 12.40 -7.00
CA PHE A 55 -14.09 13.75 -6.57
C PHE A 55 -12.83 13.78 -5.70
N THR A 56 -12.71 12.87 -4.73
CA THR A 56 -11.55 12.75 -3.84
C THR A 56 -10.27 12.53 -4.63
N ARG A 57 -10.27 11.63 -5.61
CA ARG A 57 -9.12 11.40 -6.52
C ARG A 57 -8.72 12.66 -7.28
N LYS A 58 -9.69 13.44 -7.79
CA LYS A 58 -9.41 14.73 -8.46
C LYS A 58 -8.81 15.77 -7.54
N VAL A 59 -9.28 15.85 -6.29
CA VAL A 59 -8.73 16.76 -5.28
C VAL A 59 -7.30 16.34 -4.93
N ASN A 60 -7.08 15.04 -4.70
CA ASN A 60 -5.76 14.47 -4.40
C ASN A 60 -4.77 14.66 -5.55
N GLU A 61 -5.19 14.50 -6.81
CA GLU A 61 -4.36 14.77 -7.99
C GLU A 61 -3.98 16.26 -8.09
N ARG A 62 -4.89 17.16 -7.69
CA ARG A 62 -4.66 18.61 -7.78
C ARG A 62 -3.75 19.14 -6.68
N TYR A 63 -3.93 18.68 -5.45
CA TYR A 63 -3.28 19.26 -4.27
C TYR A 63 -2.22 18.34 -3.64
N GLY A 64 -2.06 17.13 -4.18
CA GLY A 64 -1.29 16.06 -3.55
C GLY A 64 -2.11 15.33 -2.49
N SER A 65 -1.85 14.04 -2.36
CA SER A 65 -2.25 13.25 -1.19
C SER A 65 -0.97 12.81 -0.49
N SER A 66 -0.95 12.92 0.83
CA SER A 66 0.15 12.41 1.64
C SER A 66 -0.39 11.36 2.58
N ASP A 67 0.07 10.13 2.39
CA ASP A 67 -0.08 9.08 3.40
C ASP A 67 0.85 9.39 4.56
N PHE A 68 0.31 9.60 5.75
CA PHE A 68 1.09 9.90 6.94
C PHE A 68 0.80 8.92 8.07
N LEU A 69 1.84 8.66 8.87
CA LEU A 69 1.73 7.90 10.10
C LEU A 69 1.89 8.85 11.28
N VAL A 70 0.90 8.85 12.18
CA VAL A 70 1.00 9.62 13.43
C VAL A 70 1.63 8.74 14.50
N LEU A 71 2.77 9.18 15.01
CA LEU A 71 3.46 8.56 16.14
C LEU A 71 3.27 9.41 17.39
N THR A 72 2.84 8.80 18.48
CA THR A 72 2.78 9.46 19.78
C THR A 72 4.06 9.15 20.55
N TYR A 73 4.64 10.19 21.15
CA TYR A 73 5.86 10.07 21.94
C TYR A 73 5.61 10.59 23.35
N SER A 74 5.84 9.74 24.35
CA SER A 74 5.71 10.09 25.76
C SER A 74 7.10 10.20 26.38
N PRO A 75 7.59 11.41 26.69
CA PRO A 75 8.90 11.57 27.31
C PRO A 75 8.88 11.11 28.77
N HIS A 76 10.03 10.64 29.27
CA HIS A 76 10.22 10.31 30.69
C HIS A 76 10.63 11.53 31.53
N ALA A 77 11.23 12.53 30.88
CA ALA A 77 11.59 13.82 31.45
C ALA A 77 10.67 14.92 30.91
N ASP A 78 10.95 16.18 31.24
CA ASP A 78 10.25 17.32 30.64
C ASP A 78 10.35 17.28 29.10
N LEU A 79 9.27 17.68 28.43
CA LEU A 79 9.17 17.62 26.97
C LEU A 79 10.26 18.44 26.27
N LEU A 80 10.61 19.59 26.84
CA LEU A 80 11.57 20.52 26.26
C LEU A 80 12.97 20.40 26.88
N ALA A 81 13.19 19.41 27.74
CA ALA A 81 14.53 19.11 28.24
C ALA A 81 15.45 18.62 27.10
N ASP A 82 16.72 19.01 27.13
CA ASP A 82 17.71 18.66 26.11
C ASP A 82 17.76 17.16 25.82
N ALA A 83 17.71 16.33 26.87
CA ALA A 83 17.72 14.87 26.74
C ALA A 83 16.51 14.32 25.95
N THR A 84 15.33 14.93 26.12
CA THR A 84 14.12 14.56 25.39
C THR A 84 14.23 14.99 23.93
N LEU A 85 14.67 16.23 23.69
CA LEU A 85 14.84 16.78 22.34
C LEU A 85 15.90 16.01 21.54
N ASP A 86 16.99 15.59 22.17
CA ASP A 86 18.03 14.76 21.55
C ASP A 86 17.51 13.35 21.20
N SER A 87 16.64 12.78 22.06
CA SER A 87 16.00 11.50 21.77
C SER A 87 15.07 11.61 20.55
N LEU A 88 14.29 12.69 20.45
CA LEU A 88 13.44 12.97 19.28
C LEU A 88 14.25 13.22 18.00
N ARG A 89 15.41 13.90 18.10
CA ARG A 89 16.32 14.09 16.95
C ARG A 89 16.82 12.75 16.42
N LYS A 90 17.27 11.86 17.31
CA LYS A 90 17.75 10.52 16.95
C LYS A 90 16.65 9.68 16.32
N LEU A 91 15.47 9.62 16.95
CA LEU A 91 14.32 8.90 16.40
C LEU A 91 13.93 9.43 15.02
N SER A 92 13.91 10.75 14.83
CA SER A 92 13.58 11.34 13.54
C SER A 92 14.62 11.00 12.47
N ALA A 93 15.91 10.97 12.82
CA ALA A 93 16.98 10.56 11.91
C ALA A 93 16.87 9.07 11.54
N GLU A 94 16.65 8.18 12.51
CA GLU A 94 16.45 6.75 12.28
C GLU A 94 15.24 6.47 11.38
N LEU A 95 14.14 7.20 11.55
CA LEU A 95 12.97 7.09 10.68
C LEU A 95 13.26 7.56 9.25
N LEU A 96 14.08 8.59 9.08
CA LEU A 96 14.49 9.10 7.76
C LEU A 96 15.45 8.16 7.01
N GLU A 97 16.10 7.21 7.69
CA GLU A 97 16.92 6.18 7.05
C GLU A 97 16.09 5.11 6.33
N LEU A 98 14.79 5.02 6.62
CA LEU A 98 13.89 4.09 5.97
C LEU A 98 13.56 4.58 4.55
N GLU A 99 13.82 3.73 3.53
CA GLU A 99 13.62 4.05 2.10
C GLU A 99 12.20 4.56 1.76
N ARG A 100 11.19 4.13 2.54
CA ARG A 100 9.79 4.52 2.37
C ARG A 100 9.39 5.84 3.04
N VAL A 101 10.26 6.45 3.82
CA VAL A 101 9.97 7.68 4.58
C VAL A 101 10.56 8.87 3.85
N GLU A 102 9.70 9.69 3.26
CA GLU A 102 10.13 10.91 2.55
C GLU A 102 10.50 12.05 3.51
N SER A 103 9.75 12.20 4.61
CA SER A 103 9.99 13.25 5.60
C SER A 103 9.46 12.89 6.98
N VAL A 104 10.03 13.51 8.02
CA VAL A 104 9.58 13.39 9.41
C VAL A 104 9.32 14.79 9.96
N MET A 105 8.08 15.03 10.38
CA MET A 105 7.66 16.26 11.04
C MET A 105 7.47 16.00 12.54
N SER A 106 8.09 16.82 13.37
CA SER A 106 8.04 16.74 14.83
C SER A 106 8.02 18.14 15.45
N ILE A 107 7.94 18.23 16.77
CA ILE A 107 8.04 19.51 17.50
C ILE A 107 9.33 20.28 17.19
N LEU A 108 10.37 19.61 16.68
CA LEU A 108 11.67 20.21 16.38
C LEU A 108 11.68 21.04 15.09
N ASN A 109 10.80 20.72 14.14
CA ASN A 109 10.81 21.30 12.79
C ASN A 109 9.42 21.67 12.27
N VAL A 110 8.38 21.50 13.09
CA VAL A 110 7.02 21.93 12.74
C VAL A 110 7.04 23.43 12.42
N PRO A 111 6.45 23.86 11.30
CA PRO A 111 6.41 25.27 10.97
C PRO A 111 5.63 26.02 12.05
N LEU A 112 6.25 27.08 12.59
CA LEU A 112 5.52 28.03 13.40
C LEU A 112 4.55 28.78 12.48
N LEU A 113 3.29 28.86 12.89
CA LEU A 113 2.35 29.76 12.24
C LEU A 113 2.85 31.19 12.50
N GLU A 114 3.49 31.79 11.51
CA GLU A 114 3.78 33.22 11.51
C GLU A 114 2.44 33.96 11.41
N SER A 115 1.82 34.21 12.56
CA SER A 115 0.61 35.01 12.66
C SER A 115 0.55 35.73 14.02
N PRO A 116 0.85 37.04 14.08
CA PRO A 116 1.16 37.94 12.96
C PRO A 116 2.67 38.03 12.64
N PRO A 117 3.05 38.33 11.37
CA PRO A 117 4.42 38.70 11.02
C PRO A 117 4.78 40.00 11.75
N LYS A 118 5.76 39.94 12.66
CA LYS A 118 6.35 41.14 13.24
C LYS A 118 7.50 41.60 12.34
N PRO A 119 7.51 42.85 11.86
CA PRO A 119 8.67 43.38 11.18
C PRO A 119 9.85 43.44 12.17
N ILE A 120 11.02 43.05 11.65
CA ILE A 120 12.35 43.28 12.26
C ILE A 120 12.62 44.76 12.44
#